data_AF-A0A7J4UNW5-F1
#
_entry.id   AF-A0A7J4UNW5-F1
#
_cell.length_a   1.000
_cell.length_b   1.000
_cell.length_c   1.000
_cell.angle_alpha   90.00
_cell.angle_beta   90.00
_cell.angle_gamma   90.00
#
_symmetry.space_group_name_H-M   'P 1'
#
loop_
_entity.id
_entity.type
_entity.pdbx_description
1 polymer ?
#
loop_
_entity_poly.entity_id
_entity_poly.type
_entity_poly.pdbx_seq_one_letter_code
_entity_poly.pdbx_strand_id
1 'polypeptide(L)'
;FNLVDLYEQMKAMKKMGSFGKIMEMIPGMGQLKMPKDMLKTQEGKLEKWKFAMDSMTKEELENPDVLNTERIDRITAGSGLSINQVRELLKQYKKSKKMMKMMKGEGDINKMMKKMGGRMPGM
;
A
#
# COMPACT_ATOMS: atom_id res chain seq x y z
N PHE A 1 5.05 1.57 9.52
CA PHE A 1 4.15 1.13 8.43
C PHE A 1 2.71 1.40 8.83
N ASN A 2 2.38 2.69 8.84
CA ASN A 2 1.05 3.22 9.06
C ASN A 2 0.37 3.50 7.69
N LEU A 3 -0.84 4.09 7.69
CA LEU A 3 -1.50 4.47 6.43
C LEU A 3 -0.76 5.57 5.66
N VAL A 4 -0.11 6.48 6.39
CA VAL A 4 0.63 7.62 5.81
C VAL A 4 1.81 7.13 4.97
N ASP A 5 2.60 6.19 5.50
CA ASP A 5 3.74 5.57 4.81
C ASP A 5 3.29 4.95 3.48
N LEU A 6 2.16 4.22 3.50
CA LEU A 6 1.63 3.56 2.31
C LEU A 6 1.10 4.58 1.30
N TYR A 7 0.46 5.66 1.76
CA TYR A 7 0.02 6.75 0.90
C TYR A 7 1.19 7.45 0.23
N GLU A 8 2.26 7.75 0.95
CA GLU A 8 3.46 8.37 0.41
C GLU A 8 4.13 7.48 -0.64
N GLN A 9 4.24 6.18 -0.38
CA GLN A 9 4.76 5.20 -1.34
C GLN A 9 3.91 5.14 -2.62
N MET A 10 2.58 5.12 -2.49
CA MET A 10 1.70 5.12 -3.65
C MET A 10 1.72 6.45 -4.41
N LYS A 11 1.84 7.58 -3.71
CA LYS A 11 1.99 8.91 -4.33
C LYS A 11 3.30 9.00 -5.12
N ALA A 12 4.38 8.43 -4.62
CA ALA A 12 5.65 8.31 -5.35
C ALA A 12 5.50 7.42 -6.59
N MET A 13 4.81 6.28 -6.46
CA MET A 13 4.52 5.38 -7.59
C MET A 13 3.66 6.06 -8.68
N LYS A 14 2.65 6.87 -8.29
CA LYS A 14 1.86 7.68 -9.23
C LYS A 14 2.74 8.64 -10.02
N LYS A 15 3.64 9.37 -9.35
CA LYS A 15 4.61 10.24 -10.02
C LYS A 15 5.47 9.46 -11.00
N MET A 16 5.91 8.26 -10.63
CA MET A 16 6.71 7.40 -11.50
C MET A 16 5.92 6.87 -12.71
N GLY A 17 4.63 6.57 -12.56
CA GLY A 17 3.74 6.20 -13.68
C GLY A 17 3.58 7.33 -14.70
N SER A 18 3.44 8.57 -14.24
CA SER A 18 3.47 9.75 -15.13
C SER A 18 4.83 9.93 -15.82
N PHE A 19 5.94 9.62 -15.14
CA PHE A 19 7.27 9.59 -15.75
C PHE A 19 7.40 8.46 -16.79
N GLY A 20 6.81 7.29 -16.57
CA GLY A 20 6.76 6.21 -17.55
C GLY A 20 6.08 6.66 -18.85
N LYS A 21 4.97 7.40 -18.76
CA LYS A 21 4.30 8.00 -19.93
C LYS A 21 5.20 8.98 -20.68
N ILE A 22 6.03 9.75 -19.96
CA ILE A 22 7.01 10.67 -20.57
C ILE A 22 8.15 9.89 -21.24
N MET A 23 8.67 8.83 -20.60
CA MET A 23 9.71 7.97 -21.18
C MET A 23 9.24 7.23 -22.44
N GLU A 24 7.97 6.86 -22.52
CA GLU A 24 7.39 6.28 -23.75
C GLU A 24 7.22 7.27 -24.90
N MET A 25 7.20 8.58 -24.61
CA MET A 25 7.20 9.63 -25.64
C MET A 25 8.61 9.93 -26.15
N ILE A 26 9.67 9.41 -25.51
CA ILE A 26 11.05 9.53 -25.97
C ILE A 26 11.33 8.37 -26.96
N PRO A 27 11.56 8.65 -28.25
CA PRO A 27 11.89 7.60 -29.23
C PRO A 27 13.18 6.89 -28.81
N GLY A 28 13.14 5.56 -28.72
CA GLY A 28 14.28 4.71 -28.33
C GLY A 28 14.26 4.15 -26.90
N MET A 29 13.38 4.60 -26.00
CA MET A 29 13.27 4.07 -24.62
C MET A 29 11.96 3.31 -24.32
N GLY A 30 11.07 3.13 -25.30
CA GLY A 30 9.73 2.55 -25.12
C GLY A 30 9.62 1.05 -24.78
N GLN A 31 10.73 0.35 -24.51
CA GLN A 31 10.70 -1.09 -24.21
C GLN A 31 10.49 -1.42 -22.72
N LEU A 32 10.66 -0.47 -21.80
CA LEU A 32 10.28 -0.63 -20.38
C LEU A 32 8.77 -0.38 -20.22
N LYS A 33 7.96 -1.28 -20.78
CA LYS A 33 6.50 -1.26 -20.64
C LYS A 33 6.11 -1.57 -19.21
N MET A 34 5.93 -0.55 -18.38
CA MET A 34 5.11 -0.69 -17.17
C MET A 34 3.65 -0.85 -17.60
N PRO A 35 2.90 -1.84 -17.06
CA PRO A 35 1.51 -2.09 -17.44
C PRO A 35 0.63 -0.89 -17.07
N LYS A 36 0.27 -0.08 -18.08
CA LYS A 36 -0.52 1.17 -17.98
C LYS A 36 -1.89 0.97 -17.34
N ASP A 37 -2.50 -0.19 -17.53
CA ASP A 37 -3.85 -0.49 -17.06
C ASP A 37 -3.93 -0.63 -15.53
N MET A 38 -2.83 -1.07 -14.88
CA MET A 38 -2.75 -1.03 -13.42
C MET A 38 -2.61 0.40 -12.88
N LEU A 39 -1.92 1.30 -13.61
CA LEU A 39 -1.62 2.64 -13.14
C LEU A 39 -2.84 3.57 -13.15
N LYS A 40 -3.64 3.60 -14.23
CA LYS A 40 -4.86 4.44 -14.30
C LYS A 40 -5.88 4.08 -13.22
N THR A 41 -6.03 2.79 -12.94
CA THR A 41 -6.96 2.29 -11.92
C THR A 41 -6.51 2.67 -10.49
N GLN A 42 -5.22 2.96 -10.30
CA GLN A 42 -4.68 3.43 -9.02
C GLN A 42 -4.85 4.94 -8.81
N GLU A 43 -4.94 5.75 -9.86
CA GLU A 43 -5.03 7.21 -9.72
C GLU A 43 -6.29 7.68 -9.00
N GLY A 44 -7.46 7.21 -9.43
CA GLY A 44 -8.73 7.53 -8.78
C GLY A 44 -8.88 6.88 -7.39
N LYS A 45 -8.10 5.83 -7.10
CA LYS A 45 -8.04 5.25 -5.75
C LYS A 45 -7.23 6.13 -4.82
N LEU A 46 -6.09 6.67 -5.27
CA LEU A 46 -5.23 7.55 -4.47
C LEU A 46 -5.95 8.79 -3.96
N GLU A 47 -6.83 9.39 -4.76
CA GLU A 47 -7.64 10.53 -4.30
C GLU A 47 -8.65 10.13 -3.22
N LYS A 48 -9.33 8.99 -3.39
CA LYS A 48 -10.22 8.44 -2.36
C LYS A 48 -9.48 8.10 -1.06
N TRP A 49 -8.27 7.56 -1.17
CA TRP A 49 -7.40 7.34 -0.01
C TRP A 49 -7.11 8.65 0.72
N LYS A 50 -6.79 9.71 -0.02
CA LYS A 50 -6.53 11.04 0.55
C LYS A 50 -7.75 11.56 1.33
N PHE A 51 -8.94 11.56 0.71
CA PHE A 51 -10.15 12.03 1.38
C PHE A 51 -10.52 11.20 2.62
N ALA A 52 -10.33 9.87 2.56
CA ALA A 52 -10.52 9.00 3.71
C ALA A 52 -9.54 9.33 4.84
N MET A 53 -8.25 9.51 4.52
CA MET A 53 -7.21 9.84 5.49
C MET A 53 -7.43 11.22 6.12
N ASP A 54 -7.85 12.21 5.35
CA ASP A 54 -8.18 13.56 5.85
C ASP A 54 -9.35 13.52 6.85
N SER A 55 -10.20 12.48 6.80
CA SER A 55 -11.33 12.26 7.72
C SER A 55 -11.01 11.34 8.92
N MET A 56 -9.79 10.78 8.96
CA MET A 56 -9.30 9.93 10.04
C MET A 56 -8.60 10.76 11.11
N THR A 57 -8.64 10.26 12.34
CA THR A 57 -7.85 10.77 13.45
C THR A 57 -6.42 10.21 13.39
N LYS A 58 -5.48 10.86 14.09
CA LYS A 58 -4.09 10.41 14.14
C LYS A 58 -3.95 8.96 14.63
N GLU A 59 -4.74 8.57 15.62
CA GLU A 59 -4.76 7.20 16.15
C GLU A 59 -5.17 6.18 15.08
N GLU A 60 -6.19 6.50 14.28
CA GLU A 60 -6.68 5.64 13.20
C GLU A 60 -5.71 5.57 12.01
N LEU A 61 -4.99 6.66 11.72
CA LEU A 61 -3.95 6.71 10.70
C LEU A 61 -2.74 5.84 11.08
N GLU A 62 -2.34 5.90 12.35
CA GLU A 62 -1.25 5.10 12.90
C GLU A 62 -1.63 3.62 13.02
N ASN A 63 -2.85 3.34 13.48
CA ASN A 63 -3.36 2.00 13.66
C ASN A 63 -4.76 1.79 13.06
N PRO A 64 -4.85 1.41 11.77
CA PRO A 64 -6.14 1.18 11.10
C PRO A 64 -6.91 -0.03 11.64
N ASP A 65 -6.31 -0.82 12.53
CA ASP A 65 -6.98 -1.95 13.18
C ASP A 65 -7.96 -1.49 14.28
N VAL A 66 -7.90 -0.23 14.73
CA VAL A 66 -8.85 0.37 15.71
C VAL A 66 -10.17 0.83 15.07
N LEU A 67 -10.28 0.78 13.74
CA LEU A 67 -11.46 1.23 13.01
C LEU A 67 -12.62 0.26 13.21
N ASN A 68 -13.61 0.69 13.98
CA ASN A 68 -14.90 0.02 14.18
C ASN A 68 -15.97 0.61 13.24
N THR A 69 -17.20 0.09 13.32
CA THR A 69 -18.32 0.56 12.49
C THR A 69 -18.59 2.06 12.66
N GLU A 70 -18.64 2.56 13.90
CA GLU A 70 -18.91 3.98 14.18
C GLU A 70 -17.85 4.92 13.59
N ARG A 71 -16.57 4.54 13.69
CA ARG A 71 -15.47 5.30 13.09
C ARG A 71 -15.53 5.28 11.57
N ILE A 72 -15.91 4.15 10.98
CA ILE A 72 -16.13 4.05 9.53
C ILE A 72 -17.27 4.97 9.11
N ASP A 73 -18.39 4.98 9.83
CA ASP A 73 -19.52 5.85 9.52
C ASP A 73 -19.12 7.34 9.59
N ARG A 74 -18.35 7.73 10.61
CA ARG A 74 -17.76 9.07 10.72
C ARG A 74 -16.87 9.42 9.52
N ILE A 75 -15.99 8.51 9.11
CA ILE A 75 -15.10 8.70 7.96
C ILE A 75 -15.92 8.84 6.67
N THR A 76 -16.97 8.03 6.49
CA THR A 76 -17.83 8.14 5.29
C THR A 76 -18.56 9.47 5.23
N ALA A 77 -19.04 9.98 6.36
CA ALA A 77 -19.66 11.29 6.45
C ALA A 77 -18.67 12.44 6.15
N GLY A 78 -17.42 12.34 6.62
CA GLY A 78 -16.39 13.36 6.40
C GLY A 78 -15.75 13.33 5.00
N SER A 79 -15.64 12.15 4.39
CA SER A 79 -14.92 11.96 3.12
C SER A 79 -15.82 11.89 1.89
N GLY A 80 -17.15 11.79 2.08
CA GLY A 80 -18.10 11.58 0.98
C GLY A 80 -17.97 10.21 0.31
N LEU A 81 -17.24 9.27 0.92
CA LEU A 81 -17.06 7.92 0.41
C LEU A 81 -18.13 6.97 0.93
N SER A 82 -18.42 5.91 0.18
CA SER A 82 -19.31 4.86 0.68
C SER A 82 -18.61 3.96 1.69
N ILE A 83 -19.39 3.35 2.60
CA ILE A 83 -18.88 2.34 3.56
C ILE A 83 -18.11 1.23 2.84
N ASN A 84 -18.59 0.82 1.66
CA ASN A 84 -17.92 -0.20 0.85
C ASN A 84 -16.54 0.26 0.37
N GLN A 85 -16.43 1.51 -0.09
CA GLN A 85 -15.15 2.08 -0.48
C GLN A 85 -14.18 2.08 0.70
N VAL A 86 -14.59 2.59 1.87
CA VAL A 86 -13.75 2.60 3.07
C VAL A 86 -13.31 1.18 3.47
N ARG A 87 -14.20 0.19 3.40
CA ARG A 87 -13.85 -1.22 3.66
C ARG A 87 -12.86 -1.79 2.65
N GLU A 88 -12.97 -1.42 1.37
CA GLU A 88 -11.99 -1.81 0.36
C GLU A 88 -10.61 -1.19 0.61
N LEU A 89 -10.56 0.08 1.03
CA LEU A 89 -9.33 0.76 1.44
C LEU A 89 -8.63 -0.02 2.56
N LEU A 90 -9.38 -0.39 3.60
CA LEU A 90 -8.86 -1.15 4.73
C LEU A 90 -8.37 -2.54 4.34
N LYS A 91 -9.07 -3.22 3.42
CA LYS A 91 -8.61 -4.50 2.86
C LYS A 91 -7.30 -4.36 2.11
N GLN A 92 -7.14 -3.30 1.30
CA GLN A 92 -5.91 -3.03 0.56
C GLN A 92 -4.76 -2.71 1.52
N TYR A 93 -4.98 -1.86 2.52
CA TYR A 93 -3.99 -1.59 3.56
C TYR A 93 -3.55 -2.87 4.28
N LYS A 94 -4.48 -3.73 4.70
CA LYS A 94 -4.15 -5.01 5.36
C LYS A 94 -3.31 -5.94 4.48
N LYS A 95 -3.59 -5.98 3.17
CA LYS A 95 -2.76 -6.74 2.21
C LYS A 95 -1.35 -6.16 2.11
N SER A 96 -1.22 -4.85 1.95
CA SER A 96 0.10 -4.18 1.88
C SER A 96 0.88 -4.32 3.18
N LYS A 97 0.23 -4.17 4.34
CA LYS A 97 0.82 -4.39 5.68
C LYS A 97 1.32 -5.83 5.82
N LYS A 98 0.54 -6.82 5.36
CA LYS A 98 0.94 -8.23 5.38
C LYS A 98 2.15 -8.49 4.49
N MET A 99 2.17 -7.94 3.27
CA MET A 99 3.30 -8.05 2.35
C MET A 99 4.55 -7.39 2.94
N MET A 100 4.45 -6.17 3.48
CA MET A 100 5.55 -5.50 4.17
C MET A 100 6.05 -6.26 5.38
N LYS A 101 5.15 -6.90 6.14
CA LYS A 101 5.53 -7.76 7.28
C LYS A 101 6.26 -9.02 6.81
N MET A 102 5.84 -9.63 5.69
CA MET A 102 6.55 -10.76 5.08
C MET A 102 7.94 -10.35 4.59
N MET A 103 8.04 -9.20 3.92
CA MET A 103 9.32 -8.68 3.38
C MET A 103 10.29 -8.24 4.48
N LYS A 104 9.81 -7.59 5.55
CA LYS A 104 10.62 -7.37 6.77
C LYS A 104 10.95 -8.67 7.49
N GLY A 105 10.06 -9.66 7.41
CA GLY A 105 10.22 -10.99 7.96
C GLY A 105 11.23 -11.87 7.23
N GLU A 106 11.67 -11.54 6.00
CA GLU A 106 12.78 -12.26 5.34
C GLU A 106 14.10 -12.11 6.08
N GLY A 107 14.27 -11.06 6.90
CA GLY A 107 15.37 -10.98 7.86
C GLY A 107 15.30 -12.06 8.93
N ASP A 108 14.09 -12.42 9.39
CA ASP A 108 13.86 -13.51 10.34
C ASP A 108 13.86 -14.89 9.68
N ILE A 109 13.42 -15.03 8.42
CA ILE A 109 13.52 -16.29 7.68
C ILE A 109 14.98 -16.63 7.41
N ASN A 110 15.82 -15.67 7.03
CA ASN A 110 17.26 -15.88 6.90
C ASN A 110 17.92 -16.19 8.26
N LYS A 111 17.46 -15.55 9.35
CA LYS A 111 17.97 -15.81 10.71
C LYS A 111 17.51 -17.18 11.23
N MET A 112 16.30 -17.61 10.88
CA MET A 112 15.72 -18.91 11.19
C MET A 112 16.37 -20.02 10.35
N MET A 113 16.59 -19.80 9.05
CA MET A 113 17.36 -20.69 8.18
C MET A 113 18.82 -20.79 8.61
N LYS A 114 19.46 -19.70 9.05
CA LYS A 114 20.82 -19.75 9.59
C LYS A 114 20.89 -20.49 10.94
N LYS A 115 19.85 -20.37 11.77
CA LYS A 115 19.73 -21.09 13.06
C LYS A 115 19.34 -22.57 12.88
N MET A 116 18.71 -22.92 11.76
CA MET A 116 18.29 -24.28 11.41
C MET A 116 19.34 -25.01 10.54
N GLY A 117 20.06 -24.27 9.69
CA GLY A 117 21.21 -24.74 8.90
C GLY A 117 22.50 -24.90 9.71
N GLY A 118 22.54 -24.40 10.95
CA GLY A 118 23.59 -24.73 11.94
C GLY A 118 23.36 -26.03 12.72
N ARG A 119 22.29 -26.79 12.41
CA ARG A 119 21.94 -28.07 13.08
C ARG A 119 21.90 -29.27 12.13
N MET A 120 22.62 -29.25 11.00
CA MET A 120 23.00 -30.50 10.34
C MET A 120 24.38 -30.94 10.84
N PRO A 121 24.45 -31.82 11.87
CA PRO A 121 25.64 -32.63 12.07
C PRO A 121 25.75 -33.61 10.89
N GLY A 122 26.98 -33.88 10.48
CA GLY A 122 27.32 -34.56 9.23
C GLY A 122 26.49 -35.81 8.92
N MET A 123 26.17 -35.92 7.64
CA MET A 123 26.15 -37.18 6.90
C MET A 123 27.31 -37.13 5.91
#